data_AF-A0A2V7GI25-F1
#
_entry.id   AF-A0A2V7GI25-F1
#
_cell.length_a   1.000
_cell.length_b   1.000
_cell.length_c   1.000
_cell.angle_alpha   90.00
_cell.angle_beta   90.00
_cell.angle_gamma   90.00
#
_symmetry.space_group_name_H-M   'P 1'
#
loop_
_entity.id
_entity.type
_entity.pdbx_description
1 polymer ?
#
loop_
_entity_poly.entity_id
_entity_poly.type
_entity_poly.pdbx_seq_one_letter_code
_entity_poly.pdbx_strand_id
1 'polypeptide(L)'
;MTFKPAVWYPIAVALSVFNFIAIGFTAGPGQPLHAGIHAALGLGFGFWAQRLRPGPGGGSEIQARLETLELEVSRLRQEVSEAQERLDFAERLLAQGRDPRHLGPQR
;
A
#
# COMPACT_ATOMS: atom_id res chain seq x y z
N MET A 1 14.69 -1.59 10.77
CA MET A 1 14.56 -3.04 10.51
C MET A 1 13.29 -3.26 9.70
N THR A 2 13.35 -3.87 8.51
CA THR A 2 12.19 -4.02 7.62
C THR A 2 11.44 -5.33 7.91
N PHE A 3 10.14 -5.25 8.13
CA PHE A 3 9.28 -6.42 8.34
C PHE A 3 8.99 -7.10 7.00
N LYS A 4 9.58 -8.29 6.74
CA LYS A 4 9.42 -9.04 5.49
C LYS A 4 8.55 -10.29 5.69
N PRO A 5 7.32 -10.35 5.14
CA PRO A 5 6.42 -11.49 5.31
C PRO A 5 7.05 -12.83 4.89
N ALA A 6 7.90 -12.84 3.85
CA ALA A 6 8.61 -14.03 3.39
C ALA A 6 9.55 -14.66 4.43
N VAL A 7 10.07 -13.86 5.38
CA VAL A 7 10.93 -14.34 6.47
C VAL A 7 10.09 -14.73 7.69
N TRP A 8 9.05 -13.94 7.99
CA TRP A 8 8.23 -14.14 9.19
C TRP A 8 7.19 -15.26 9.05
N TYR A 9 6.71 -15.53 7.83
CA TYR A 9 5.78 -16.63 7.56
C TYR A 9 6.31 -18.01 8.01
N PRO A 10 7.51 -18.47 7.59
CA PRO A 10 8.02 -19.77 8.03
C PRO A 10 8.30 -19.81 9.53
N ILE A 11 8.74 -18.70 10.13
CA ILE A 11 8.96 -18.58 11.59
C ILE A 11 7.64 -18.75 12.34
N ALA A 12 6.57 -18.08 11.90
CA ALA A 12 5.23 -18.18 12.49
C ALA A 12 4.67 -19.61 12.41
N VAL A 13 4.87 -20.29 11.27
CA VAL A 13 4.47 -21.70 11.10
C VAL A 13 5.24 -22.60 12.07
N ALA A 14 6.57 -22.45 12.14
CA ALA A 14 7.39 -23.25 13.05
C ALA A 14 6.95 -23.05 14.51
N LEU A 15 6.77 -21.79 14.95
CA LEU A 15 6.31 -21.48 16.30
C LEU A 15 4.93 -22.06 16.61
N SER A 16 4.00 -22.04 15.65
CA SER A 16 2.69 -22.66 15.79
C SER A 16 2.81 -24.17 16.01
N VAL A 17 3.56 -24.86 15.14
CA VAL A 17 3.79 -26.32 15.23
C VAL A 17 4.46 -26.70 16.55
N PHE A 18 5.54 -26.00 16.94
CA PHE A 18 6.22 -26.26 18.21
C PHE A 18 5.31 -26.10 19.42
N ASN A 19 4.42 -25.11 19.41
CA ASN A 19 3.45 -24.93 20.49
C ASN A 19 2.44 -26.08 20.58
N PHE A 20 1.95 -26.61 19.46
CA PHE A 20 1.08 -27.79 19.49
C PHE A 20 1.81 -29.07 19.93
N ILE A 21 3.08 -29.23 19.53
CA ILE A 21 3.92 -30.34 20.02
C ILE A 21 4.08 -30.25 21.54
N ALA A 22 4.30 -29.05 22.08
CA ALA A 22 4.47 -28.83 23.51
C ALA A 22 3.26 -29.28 24.35
N ILE A 23 2.03 -29.14 23.83
CA ILE A 23 0.81 -29.65 24.48
C ILE A 23 0.95 -31.14 24.82
N GLY A 24 1.48 -31.95 23.89
CA GLY A 24 1.64 -33.40 24.05
C GLY A 24 2.66 -33.80 25.13
N PHE A 25 3.63 -32.94 25.43
CA PHE A 25 4.62 -33.17 26.48
C PHE A 25 4.19 -32.60 27.84
N THR A 26 3.33 -31.57 27.86
CA THR A 26 2.88 -30.91 29.09
C THR A 26 1.52 -31.41 29.61
N ALA A 27 0.84 -32.31 28.89
CA ALA A 27 -0.47 -32.86 29.27
C ALA A 27 -0.42 -33.90 30.42
N GLY A 28 0.53 -33.78 31.34
CA GLY A 28 0.57 -34.58 32.56
C GLY A 28 -0.47 -34.11 33.60
N PRO A 29 -0.88 -34.99 34.55
CA PRO A 29 -1.81 -34.62 35.60
C PRO A 29 -1.22 -33.50 36.46
N GLY A 30 -1.81 -32.30 36.42
CA GLY A 30 -1.44 -31.17 37.30
C GLY A 30 -1.12 -29.83 36.63
N GLN A 31 -1.03 -29.75 35.29
CA GLN A 31 -0.63 -28.51 34.60
C GLN A 31 -1.56 -28.07 33.45
N PRO A 32 -2.90 -28.03 33.65
CA PRO A 32 -3.85 -27.66 32.59
C PRO A 32 -3.59 -26.24 32.04
N LEU A 33 -3.06 -25.35 32.87
CA LEU A 33 -2.70 -24.00 32.48
C LEU A 33 -1.56 -23.97 31.45
N HIS A 34 -0.54 -24.81 31.58
CA HIS A 34 0.60 -24.86 30.65
C HIS A 34 0.15 -25.35 29.26
N ALA A 35 -0.64 -26.41 29.22
CA ALA A 35 -1.25 -26.90 27.99
C ALA A 35 -2.17 -25.84 27.35
N GLY A 36 -2.94 -25.10 28.15
CA GLY A 36 -3.79 -24.00 27.69
C GLY A 36 -3.00 -22.84 27.08
N ILE A 37 -1.88 -22.43 27.69
CA ILE A 37 -1.00 -21.39 27.15
C ILE A 37 -0.39 -21.83 25.82
N HIS A 38 0.11 -23.07 25.72
CA HIS A 38 0.63 -23.60 24.46
C HIS A 38 -0.44 -23.69 23.37
N ALA A 39 -1.67 -24.07 23.70
CA ALA A 39 -2.78 -24.06 22.75
C ALA A 39 -3.09 -22.64 22.24
N ALA A 40 -3.17 -21.66 23.15
CA ALA A 40 -3.43 -20.26 22.79
C ALA A 40 -2.31 -19.68 21.91
N LEU A 41 -1.05 -19.93 22.25
CA LEU A 41 0.10 -19.51 21.45
C LEU A 41 0.12 -20.20 20.08
N GLY A 42 -0.14 -21.52 20.02
CA GLY A 42 -0.22 -22.28 18.78
C GLY A 42 -1.25 -21.71 17.81
N LEU A 43 -2.46 -21.40 18.32
CA LEU A 43 -3.52 -20.75 17.54
C LEU A 43 -3.17 -19.32 17.14
N GLY A 44 -2.58 -18.53 18.04
CA GLY A 44 -2.15 -17.16 17.76
C GLY A 44 -1.10 -17.09 16.64
N PHE A 45 -0.07 -17.92 16.73
CA PHE A 45 0.96 -18.04 15.69
C PHE A 45 0.39 -18.60 14.38
N GLY A 46 -0.55 -19.55 14.45
CA GLY A 46 -1.24 -20.09 13.27
C GLY A 46 -2.06 -19.03 12.53
N PHE A 47 -2.84 -18.22 13.26
CA PHE A 47 -3.58 -17.10 12.71
C PHE A 47 -2.65 -16.03 12.11
N TRP A 48 -1.55 -15.73 12.80
CA TRP A 48 -0.55 -14.79 12.28
C TRP A 48 0.13 -15.32 11.01
N ALA A 49 0.44 -16.62 10.94
CA ALA A 49 0.96 -17.26 9.74
C ALA A 49 -0.04 -17.17 8.56
N GLN A 50 -1.34 -17.34 8.80
CA GLN A 50 -2.37 -17.14 7.77
C GLN A 50 -2.38 -15.71 7.26
N ARG A 51 -2.20 -14.71 8.13
CA ARG A 51 -2.13 -13.30 7.75
C ARG A 51 -0.84 -12.94 7.00
N LEU A 52 0.26 -13.64 7.30
CA LEU A 52 1.55 -13.47 6.61
C LEU A 52 1.67 -14.29 5.34
N ARG A 53 0.74 -15.22 5.09
CA ARG A 53 0.77 -16.11 3.95
C ARG A 53 0.83 -15.27 2.67
N PRO A 54 1.88 -15.43 1.84
CA PRO A 54 1.92 -14.78 0.54
C PRO A 54 0.71 -15.27 -0.26
N GLY A 55 -0.24 -14.37 -0.51
CA GLY A 55 -1.35 -14.67 -1.41
C GLY A 55 -0.80 -14.90 -2.82
N PRO A 56 -1.33 -15.87 -3.59
CA PRO A 56 -0.84 -16.16 -4.94
C PRO A 56 -0.84 -14.95 -5.89
N GLY A 57 -1.59 -13.88 -5.58
CA GLY A 57 -1.63 -12.64 -6.35
C GLY A 57 -1.37 -11.36 -5.54
N GLY A 58 -1.12 -11.41 -4.23
CA GLY A 58 -1.12 -10.19 -3.40
C GLY A 58 -0.01 -9.18 -3.75
N GLY A 59 1.19 -9.67 -4.07
CA GLY A 59 2.28 -8.81 -4.53
C GLY A 59 2.08 -8.33 -5.98
N SER A 60 1.61 -9.23 -6.86
CA SER A 60 1.41 -8.95 -8.27
C SER A 60 0.24 -7.98 -8.52
N GLU A 61 -0.85 -8.09 -7.75
CA GLU A 61 -2.02 -7.22 -7.87
C GLU A 61 -1.71 -5.81 -7.36
N ILE A 62 -0.98 -5.71 -6.24
CA ILE A 62 -0.51 -4.41 -5.73
C ILE A 62 0.42 -3.75 -6.75
N GLN A 63 1.33 -4.53 -7.36
CA GLN A 63 2.24 -4.02 -8.38
C GLN A 63 1.50 -3.56 -9.65
N ALA A 64 0.52 -4.34 -10.14
CA ALA A 64 -0.33 -3.94 -11.26
C ALA A 64 -1.16 -2.68 -10.97
N ARG A 65 -1.67 -2.54 -9.74
CA ARG A 65 -2.39 -1.33 -9.30
C ARG A 65 -1.46 -0.12 -9.23
N LEU A 66 -0.21 -0.31 -8.81
CA LEU A 66 0.80 0.77 -8.80
C LEU A 66 1.18 1.20 -10.21
N GLU A 67 1.42 0.25 -11.13
CA GLU A 67 1.70 0.55 -12.54
C GLU A 67 0.55 1.32 -13.20
N THR A 68 -0.69 0.90 -12.92
CA THR A 68 -1.89 1.63 -13.38
C THR A 68 -1.92 3.06 -12.83
N LEU A 69 -1.63 3.22 -11.53
CA LEU A 69 -1.63 4.54 -10.89
C LEU A 69 -0.52 5.45 -11.44
N GLU A 70 0.66 4.91 -11.71
CA GLU A 70 1.78 5.65 -12.31
C GLU A 70 1.42 6.16 -13.73
N LEU A 71 0.73 5.34 -14.52
CA LEU A 71 0.21 5.74 -15.83
C LEU A 71 -0.84 6.84 -15.71
N GLU A 72 -1.78 6.71 -14.77
CA GLU A 72 -2.81 7.73 -14.53
C GLU A 72 -2.21 9.07 -14.08
N VAL A 73 -1.23 9.05 -13.18
CA VAL A 73 -0.52 10.26 -12.72
C VAL A 73 0.25 10.90 -13.87
N SER A 74 0.93 10.10 -14.69
CA SER A 74 1.67 10.60 -15.86
C SER A 74 0.74 11.28 -16.86
N ARG A 75 -0.43 10.67 -17.12
CA ARG A 75 -1.47 11.24 -17.96
C ARG A 75 -2.03 12.54 -17.39
N LEU A 76 -2.36 12.56 -16.10
CA LEU A 76 -2.88 13.75 -15.44
C LEU A 76 -1.87 14.90 -15.50
N ARG A 77 -0.58 14.62 -15.32
CA ARG A 77 0.48 15.61 -15.44
C ARG A 77 0.55 16.20 -16.85
N GLN A 78 0.37 15.37 -17.88
CA GLN A 78 0.30 15.84 -19.26
C GLN A 78 -0.92 16.74 -19.49
N GLU A 79 -2.10 16.30 -19.05
CA GLU A 79 -3.35 17.07 -19.20
C GLU A 79 -3.26 18.44 -18.48
N VAL A 80 -2.63 18.48 -17.31
CA VAL A 80 -2.36 19.75 -16.59
C VAL A 80 -1.41 20.65 -17.36
N SER A 81 -0.35 20.10 -17.96
CA SER A 81 0.60 20.88 -18.79
C SER A 81 -0.10 21.50 -20.00
N GLU A 82 -0.94 20.72 -20.70
CA GLU A 82 -1.70 21.21 -21.85
C GLU A 82 -2.73 22.28 -21.44
N ALA A 83 -3.37 22.12 -20.27
CA ALA A 83 -4.28 23.13 -19.74
C ALA A 83 -3.55 24.43 -19.41
N GLN A 84 -2.33 24.35 -18.84
CA GLN A 84 -1.49 25.52 -18.57
C GLN A 84 -1.10 26.24 -19.86
N GLU A 85 -0.67 25.53 -20.90
CA GLU A 85 -0.34 26.13 -22.20
C GLU A 85 -1.54 26.86 -22.83
N ARG A 86 -2.75 26.29 -22.72
CA ARG A 86 -3.98 26.93 -23.22
C ARG A 86 -4.34 28.19 -22.43
N LEU A 87 -4.12 28.17 -21.11
CA LEU A 87 -4.32 29.33 -20.25
C LEU A 87 -3.32 30.44 -20.59
N ASP A 88 -2.04 30.10 -20.73
CA ASP A 88 -0.99 31.04 -21.14
C ASP A 88 -1.30 31.67 -22.52
N PHE A 89 -1.81 30.86 -23.46
CA PHE A 89 -2.24 31.37 -24.76
C PHE A 89 -3.42 32.35 -24.64
N ALA A 90 -4.44 32.00 -23.85
CA ALA A 90 -5.59 32.88 -23.61
C ALA A 90 -5.16 34.20 -22.94
N GLU A 91 -4.25 34.15 -21.98
CA GLU A 91 -3.70 35.34 -21.33
C GLU A 91 -2.98 36.24 -22.33
N ARG A 92 -2.13 35.69 -23.20
CA ARG A 92 -1.44 36.45 -24.25
C ARG A 92 -2.42 37.11 -25.22
N LEU A 93 -3.48 36.41 -25.62
CA LEU A 93 -4.49 36.95 -26.53
C LEU A 93 -5.27 38.11 -25.89
N LEU A 94 -5.64 37.96 -24.61
CA LEU A 94 -6.31 39.01 -23.84
C LEU A 94 -5.40 40.24 -23.62
N ALA A 95 -4.11 40.02 -23.37
CA ALA A 95 -3.13 41.10 -23.24
C ALA A 95 -2.98 41.88 -24.56
N GLN A 96 -2.90 41.20 -25.71
CA GLN A 96 -2.86 41.84 -27.03
C GLN A 96 -4.13 42.62 -27.36
N GLY A 97 -5.31 42.12 -26.97
CA GLY A 97 -6.59 42.81 -27.19
C GLY A 97 -6.76 44.10 -26.38
N ARG A 98 -5.94 44.32 -25.35
CA ARG A 98 -6.04 45.43 -24.39
C ARG A 98 -5.15 46.64 -24.72
N ASP A 99 -4.31 46.56 -25.76
CA ASP A 99 -3.33 47.61 -26.12
C ASP A 99 -3.39 47.92 -27.64
N PRO A 100 -3.71 49.14 -28.16
CA PRO A 100 -4.43 50.30 -27.62
C PRO A 100 -5.62 50.74 -28.53
N ARG A 101 -6.87 50.57 -28.08
CA ARG A 101 -8.03 51.37 -28.56
C ARG A 101 -8.21 52.68 -27.78
N HIS A 102 -7.22 53.06 -26.96
CA HIS A 102 -7.36 54.14 -25.98
C HIS A 102 -6.26 55.23 -26.03
N LEU A 103 -5.54 55.42 -27.13
CA LEU A 103 -4.67 56.59 -27.29
C LEU A 103 -4.85 57.24 -28.67
N GLY A 104 -5.90 58.04 -28.77
CA GLY A 104 -6.06 59.10 -29.78
C GLY A 104 -6.76 60.28 -29.11
N PRO A 105 -6.04 61.32 -28.66
CA PRO A 105 -6.63 62.45 -27.96
C PRO A 105 -7.39 63.37 -28.91
N GLN A 106 -8.50 63.92 -28.41
CA GLN A 106 -9.14 65.12 -28.94
C GLN A 106 -8.10 66.25 -29.04
N ARG A 107 -7.85 66.76 -30.25
CA ARG A 107 -7.76 68.19 -30.61
C ARG A 107 -7.82 68.33 -32.13
#